data_AF-A0ABD0P7G8-F1
#
_entry.id   AF-A0ABD0P7G8-F1
#
_cell.length_a   1.000
_cell.length_b   1.000
_cell.length_c   1.000
_cell.angle_alpha   90.00
_cell.angle_beta   90.00
_cell.angle_gamma   90.00
#
_symmetry.space_group_name_H-M   'P 1'
#
loop_
_entity.id
_entity.type
_entity.pdbx_description
1 polymer ?
#
loop_
_entity_poly.entity_id
_entity_poly.type
_entity_poly.pdbx_seq_one_letter_code
_entity_poly.pdbx_strand_id
1 'polypeptide(L)'
;ARKLVCRKCKRHVTEVTGRVVSEGTRKYRLCDVCIQESGYSELITDGTDGNEEKEGLLLGVEEDMSENRQIAWVMDDDDLAEDSGADLIIQEVEDSDEETSG
;
A
#
# COMPACT_ATOMS: atom_id res chain seq x y z
N ALA A 1 14.53 3.30 -11.87
CA ALA A 1 13.36 2.40 -11.95
C ALA A 1 13.49 1.29 -10.91
N ARG A 2 12.49 1.08 -10.05
CA ARG A 2 12.49 -0.04 -9.08
C ARG A 2 12.16 -1.35 -9.82
N LYS A 3 12.87 -2.44 -9.54
CA LYS A 3 12.65 -3.74 -10.21
C LYS A 3 11.39 -4.40 -9.65
N LEU A 4 10.52 -4.91 -10.52
CA LEU A 4 9.35 -5.69 -10.12
C LEU A 4 9.77 -7.11 -9.74
N VAL A 5 9.15 -7.68 -8.70
CA VAL A 5 9.49 -9.03 -8.19
C VAL A 5 8.26 -9.87 -7.92
N CYS A 6 8.36 -11.17 -8.17
CA CYS A 6 7.35 -12.15 -7.80
C CYS A 6 7.31 -12.32 -6.27
N ARG A 7 6.14 -12.18 -5.64
CA ARG A 7 5.97 -12.34 -4.18
C ARG A 7 6.36 -13.74 -3.70
N LYS A 8 6.09 -14.79 -4.50
CA LYS A 8 6.32 -16.20 -4.16
C LYS A 8 7.77 -16.62 -4.32
N CYS A 9 8.34 -16.54 -5.53
CA CYS A 9 9.70 -17.02 -5.81
C CYS A 9 10.80 -15.95 -5.81
N LYS A 10 10.46 -14.68 -5.54
CA LYS A 10 11.39 -13.52 -5.48
C LYS A 10 12.16 -13.21 -6.78
N ARG A 11 11.93 -13.95 -7.87
CA ARG A 11 12.51 -13.66 -9.18
C ARG A 11 11.99 -12.32 -9.70
N HIS A 12 12.86 -11.60 -10.41
CA HIS A 12 12.48 -10.40 -11.14
C HIS A 12 11.46 -10.75 -12.22
N VAL A 13 10.48 -9.87 -12.38
CA VAL A 13 9.47 -9.93 -13.42
C VAL A 13 9.40 -8.59 -14.14
N THR A 14 8.77 -8.58 -15.31
CA THR A 14 8.45 -7.35 -16.03
C THR A 14 6.96 -7.05 -15.85
N GLU A 15 6.49 -5.95 -16.43
CA GLU A 15 5.06 -5.64 -16.49
C GLU A 15 4.27 -6.72 -17.25
N VAL A 16 4.92 -7.43 -18.18
CA VAL A 16 4.32 -8.48 -19.00
C VAL A 16 4.41 -9.86 -18.35
N THR A 17 5.55 -10.21 -17.74
CA THR A 17 5.78 -11.55 -17.17
C THR A 17 5.32 -11.69 -15.72
N GLY A 18 4.86 -10.60 -15.10
CA GLY A 18 4.31 -10.58 -13.76
C GLY A 18 2.90 -10.01 -13.77
N ARG A 19 1.92 -10.77 -13.29
CA ARG A 19 0.52 -10.31 -13.16
C ARG A 19 0.18 -10.03 -11.70
N VAL A 20 -0.72 -9.08 -11.48
CA VAL A 20 -1.20 -8.74 -10.14
C VAL A 20 -2.41 -9.61 -9.82
N VAL A 21 -2.40 -10.21 -8.65
CA VAL A 21 -3.48 -11.05 -8.11
C VAL A 21 -3.94 -10.48 -6.77
N SER A 22 -5.22 -10.69 -6.46
CA SER A 22 -5.84 -10.22 -5.22
C SER A 22 -6.04 -11.38 -4.25
N GLU A 23 -5.61 -11.22 -3.01
CA GLU A 23 -5.84 -12.16 -1.92
C GLU A 23 -6.38 -11.39 -0.70
N GLY A 24 -7.70 -11.48 -0.48
CA GLY A 24 -8.40 -10.60 0.46
C GLY A 24 -8.25 -9.13 0.05
N THR A 25 -7.76 -8.29 0.96
CA THR A 25 -7.51 -6.85 0.71
C THR A 25 -6.12 -6.56 0.15
N ARG A 26 -5.29 -7.59 -0.07
CA ARG A 26 -3.90 -7.42 -0.48
C ARG A 26 -3.72 -7.78 -1.95
N LYS A 27 -2.95 -6.96 -2.66
CA LYS A 27 -2.57 -7.19 -4.06
C LYS A 27 -1.11 -7.60 -4.13
N TYR A 28 -0.82 -8.66 -4.87
CA TYR A 28 0.53 -9.20 -5.03
C TYR A 28 0.87 -9.40 -6.50
N ARG A 29 2.13 -9.15 -6.89
CA ARG A 29 2.61 -9.52 -8.22
C ARG A 29 3.23 -10.91 -8.19
N LEU A 30 2.80 -11.78 -9.10
CA LEU A 30 3.32 -13.15 -9.27
C LEU A 30 3.81 -13.37 -10.70
N CYS A 31 4.84 -14.20 -10.88
CA CYS A 31 5.25 -14.65 -12.20
C CYS A 31 4.30 -15.72 -12.74
N ASP A 32 4.24 -15.88 -14.06
CA ASP A 32 3.32 -16.82 -14.71
C ASP A 32 3.44 -18.25 -14.17
N VAL A 33 4.66 -18.74 -13.93
CA VAL A 33 4.89 -20.08 -13.35
C VAL A 33 4.19 -20.23 -12.00
N CYS A 34 4.39 -19.27 -11.09
CA CYS A 34 3.78 -19.33 -9.76
C CYS A 34 2.25 -19.16 -9.79
N ILE A 35 1.72 -18.43 -10.78
CA ILE A 35 0.27 -18.29 -10.99
C ILE A 35 -0.34 -19.62 -11.39
N GLN A 36 0.25 -20.30 -12.38
CA GLN A 36 -0.25 -21.58 -12.88
C GLN A 36 -0.17 -22.68 -11.81
N GLU A 37 0.92 -22.75 -11.06
CA GLU A 37 1.10 -23.77 -10.01
C GLU A 37 0.15 -23.58 -8.81
N SER A 38 -0.28 -22.34 -8.53
CA SER A 38 -1.06 -22.06 -7.32
C SER A 38 -2.54 -21.85 -7.59
N GLY A 39 -3.00 -21.96 -8.84
CA GLY A 39 -4.40 -21.75 -9.21
C GLY A 39 -4.88 -20.30 -9.14
N TYR A 40 -3.97 -19.30 -9.11
CA TYR A 40 -4.36 -17.88 -9.14
C TYR A 40 -4.83 -17.43 -10.54
N SER A 41 -4.92 -18.33 -11.52
CA SER A 41 -5.34 -18.01 -12.90
C SER A 41 -6.72 -17.36 -12.96
N GLU A 42 -7.61 -17.70 -12.05
CA GLU A 42 -8.97 -17.15 -11.97
C GLU A 42 -9.06 -15.84 -11.17
N LEU A 43 -8.02 -15.52 -10.39
CA LEU A 43 -7.95 -14.35 -9.50
C LEU A 43 -7.13 -13.20 -10.10
N ILE A 44 -6.83 -13.27 -11.39
CA ILE A 44 -6.11 -12.22 -12.11
C ILE A 44 -7.10 -11.10 -12.36
N THR A 45 -6.90 -9.98 -11.66
CA THR A 45 -7.62 -8.75 -11.97
C THR A 45 -7.05 -8.23 -13.28
N ASP A 46 -7.80 -8.34 -14.37
CA ASP A 46 -7.49 -7.67 -15.62
C ASP A 46 -7.25 -6.19 -15.30
N GLY A 47 -6.12 -5.66 -15.74
CA GLY A 47 -5.56 -4.38 -15.29
C GLY A 47 -6.32 -3.18 -15.84
N THR A 48 -7.61 -3.08 -15.56
CA THR A 48 -8.41 -1.86 -15.73
C THR A 48 -8.59 -1.22 -14.37
N ASP A 49 -7.88 -0.12 -14.19
CA ASP A 49 -7.94 0.85 -13.10
C ASP A 49 -9.27 0.99 -12.35
N GLY A 50 -9.14 1.04 -11.02
CA GLY A 50 -9.79 2.03 -10.16
C GLY A 50 -11.29 2.27 -10.36
N ASN A 51 -12.14 1.34 -9.90
CA ASN A 51 -13.51 1.68 -9.52
C ASN A 51 -14.13 0.63 -8.58
N GLU A 52 -13.61 0.51 -7.36
CA GLU A 52 -14.34 -0.12 -6.25
C GLU A 52 -14.58 0.95 -5.18
N GLU A 53 -15.22 2.04 -5.61
CA GLU A 53 -16.01 2.87 -4.71
C GLU A 53 -17.33 2.12 -4.42
N LYS A 54 -17.75 2.13 -3.15
CA LYS A 54 -18.87 1.36 -2.54
C LYS A 54 -18.43 -0.07 -2.25
N GLU A 55 -18.17 -0.46 -1.01
CA GLU A 55 -19.05 -0.32 0.14
C GLU A 55 -18.24 -0.26 1.44
N GLY A 56 -18.67 0.55 2.43
CA GLY A 56 -18.37 0.21 3.83
C GLY A 56 -17.77 1.26 4.77
N LEU A 57 -17.90 2.57 4.53
CA LEU A 57 -17.68 3.58 5.59
C LEU A 57 -18.79 4.66 5.60
N LEU A 58 -20.04 4.22 5.64
CA LEU A 58 -21.15 5.06 6.10
C LEU A 58 -21.17 4.97 7.64
N LEU A 59 -20.30 5.74 8.31
CA LEU A 59 -20.55 6.08 9.71
C LEU A 59 -21.75 7.02 9.73
N GLY A 60 -22.81 6.56 10.41
CA GLY A 60 -24.12 7.18 10.42
C GLY A 60 -24.09 8.65 10.79
N VAL A 61 -24.61 9.46 9.88
CA VAL A 61 -25.31 10.71 10.21
C VAL A 61 -26.65 10.59 9.51
N GLU A 62 -27.67 10.23 10.30
CA GLU A 62 -29.05 10.50 9.92
C GLU A 62 -29.22 12.02 9.90
N GLU A 63 -29.21 12.66 8.73
CA GLU A 63 -29.86 13.97 8.62
C GLU A 63 -30.37 14.22 7.20
N ASP A 64 -31.59 14.75 7.20
CA ASP A 64 -32.54 14.99 6.15
C ASP A 64 -32.01 15.57 4.83
N MET A 65 -32.75 15.27 3.75
CA MET A 65 -32.58 15.86 2.43
C MET A 65 -32.62 17.39 2.45
N SER A 66 -31.56 18.07 2.00
CA SER A 66 -31.71 19.25 1.13
C SER A 66 -30.39 19.61 0.45
N GLU A 67 -30.36 19.32 -0.85
CA GLU A 67 -29.91 20.22 -1.92
C GLU A 67 -28.75 21.21 -1.62
N ASN A 68 -27.63 20.96 -2.31
CA ASN A 68 -26.65 21.93 -2.83
C ASN A 68 -26.11 23.01 -1.87
N ARG A 69 -25.02 22.68 -1.17
CA ARG A 69 -24.08 23.69 -0.66
C ARG A 69 -22.63 23.21 -0.67
N GLN A 70 -21.95 23.56 -1.75
CA GLN A 70 -20.55 24.02 -1.81
C GLN A 70 -19.78 23.82 -0.49
N ILE A 71 -19.05 22.71 -0.37
CA ILE A 71 -18.17 22.44 0.76
C ILE A 71 -16.93 23.34 0.59
N ALA A 72 -17.00 24.53 1.14
CA ALA A 72 -15.85 25.41 1.31
C ALA A 72 -15.05 24.90 2.52
N TRP A 73 -13.85 24.41 2.27
CA TRP A 73 -12.88 24.05 3.30
C TRP A 73 -12.39 25.32 3.99
N VAL A 74 -13.11 25.79 5.00
CA VAL A 74 -12.62 26.82 5.92
C VAL A 74 -11.89 26.07 7.05
N MET A 75 -10.59 25.85 6.86
CA MET A 75 -9.68 25.54 7.96
C MET A 75 -9.25 26.88 8.56
N ASP A 76 -9.49 27.05 9.86
CA ASP A 76 -8.99 28.18 10.63
C ASP A 76 -7.49 27.96 10.87
N ASP A 77 -6.65 28.91 10.44
CA ASP A 77 -5.18 28.78 10.32
C ASP A 77 -4.45 28.95 11.68
N ASP A 78 -5.17 29.25 12.76
CA ASP A 78 -4.61 29.69 14.04
C ASP A 78 -4.19 28.55 15.01
N ASP A 79 -4.43 27.28 14.67
CA ASP A 79 -4.07 26.11 15.49
C ASP A 79 -2.98 25.22 14.87
N LEU A 80 -2.15 25.78 13.99
CA LEU A 80 -0.93 25.10 13.53
C LEU A 80 0.12 25.10 14.66
N ALA A 81 0.13 24.03 15.45
CA ALA A 81 1.15 23.80 16.46
C ALA A 81 2.56 23.92 15.84
N GLU A 82 3.36 24.87 16.35
CA GLU A 82 4.75 25.08 15.95
C GLU A 82 5.58 23.87 16.39
N ASP A 83 5.79 22.93 15.46
CA ASP A 83 6.70 21.81 15.67
C ASP A 83 8.13 22.35 15.76
N SER A 84 8.61 22.53 16.99
CA SER A 84 10.00 22.87 17.26
C SER A 84 10.86 21.71 16.79
N GLY A 85 11.38 21.84 15.57
CA GLY A 85 12.12 20.81 14.85
C GLY A 85 13.31 20.32 15.65
N ALA A 86 13.14 19.21 16.34
CA ALA A 86 14.23 18.47 16.94
C ALA A 86 14.98 17.74 15.81
N ASP A 87 16.19 18.21 15.50
CA ASP A 87 17.09 17.49 14.60
C ASP A 87 17.46 16.14 15.23
N LEU A 88 16.92 15.05 14.68
CA LEU A 88 17.25 13.70 15.07
C LEU A 88 18.55 13.28 14.38
N ILE A 89 19.60 13.00 15.17
CA ILE A 89 20.90 12.54 14.66
C ILE A 89 20.98 11.03 14.83
N ILE A 90 21.09 10.29 13.72
CA ILE A 90 21.29 8.84 13.71
C ILE A 90 22.78 8.56 13.94
N GLN A 91 23.10 7.78 14.98
CA GLN A 91 24.47 7.29 15.23
C GLN A 91 24.60 5.83 14.81
N GLU A 92 25.69 5.52 14.11
CA GLU A 92 26.07 4.14 13.79
C GLU A 92 26.57 3.45 15.07
N VAL A 93 26.07 2.25 15.33
CA VAL A 93 26.57 1.36 16.39
C VAL A 93 27.33 0.22 15.72
N GLU A 94 28.52 -0.09 16.22
CA GLU A 94 29.30 -1.22 15.71
C GLU A 94 28.73 -2.52 16.31
N ASP A 95 28.25 -3.42 15.46
CA ASP A 95 27.87 -4.78 15.84
C ASP A 95 29.15 -5.56 16.19
N SER A 96 29.68 -5.39 17.39
CA SER A 96 30.83 -6.16 17.87
C SER A 96 30.39 -7.59 18.21
N ASP A 97 30.31 -8.44 17.20
CA ASP A 97 30.12 -9.89 17.34
C ASP A 97 31.47 -10.53 17.76
N GLU A 98 31.85 -10.38 19.04
CA GLU A 98 33.00 -11.09 19.62
C GLU A 98 32.58 -12.52 20.03
N GLU A 99 32.45 -13.39 19.03
CA GLU A 99 32.40 -14.84 19.22
C GLU A 99 33.82 -15.43 19.05
N THR A 100 34.75 -15.09 19.94
CA THR A 100 36.03 -15.82 20.03
C THR A 100 35.82 -17.13 20.80
N SER A 101 35.37 -18.16 20.09
CA SER A 101 35.56 -19.55 20.51
C SER A 101 37.04 -19.92 20.36
N GLY A 102 37.72 -20.19 21.48
CA GLY A 102 39.11 -20.66 21.53
C GLY A 102 39.66 -20.74 22.94
#